data_AF-A0A3B0SNW2-F1
#
_entry.id   AF-A0A3B0SNW2-F1
#
_cell.length_a   1.000
_cell.length_b   1.000
_cell.length_c   1.000
_cell.angle_alpha   90.00
_cell.angle_beta   90.00
_cell.angle_gamma   90.00
#
_symmetry.space_group_name_H-M   'P 1'
#
loop_
_entity.id
_entity.type
_entity.pdbx_description
1 polymer ?
#
loop_
_entity_poly.entity_id
_entity_poly.type
_entity_poly.pdbx_seq_one_letter_code
_entity_poly.pdbx_strand_id
1 'polypeptide(L)'
;MIADEAVTHLSEPAELASGRMSSVFIDGKHGLADPSELETACRTIIEMAQGAGCSFDHVGGPTLGADHLAAGVALFGSKRWFIVRKERKNRGTGRLIEGPELVRASRLSWWRTLVPLVVRC
;
A
#
# COMPACT_ATOMS: atom_id res chain seq x y z
N MET A 1 -14.28 -11.45 -8.01
CA MET A 1 -13.18 -10.58 -8.48
C MET A 1 -13.00 -9.49 -7.45
N ILE A 2 -11.79 -8.92 -7.30
CA ILE A 2 -11.48 -7.83 -6.35
C ILE A 2 -12.58 -6.76 -6.28
N ALA A 3 -13.10 -6.33 -7.45
CA ALA A 3 -14.11 -5.28 -7.54
C ALA A 3 -15.47 -5.64 -6.91
N ASP A 4 -15.86 -6.91 -6.93
CA ASP A 4 -17.16 -7.37 -6.42
C ASP A 4 -17.20 -7.30 -4.88
N GLU A 5 -16.07 -7.56 -4.22
CA GLU A 5 -15.89 -7.52 -2.77
C GLU A 5 -15.45 -6.13 -2.26
N ALA A 6 -14.67 -5.38 -3.06
CA ALA A 6 -14.14 -4.07 -2.65
C ALA A 6 -15.17 -2.94 -2.74
N VAL A 7 -16.15 -3.01 -3.64
CA VAL A 7 -17.00 -1.87 -4.00
C VAL A 7 -18.36 -1.93 -3.30
N THR A 8 -18.59 -0.99 -2.39
CA THR A 8 -19.90 -0.80 -1.76
C THR A 8 -20.62 0.40 -2.37
N HIS A 9 -21.85 0.19 -2.84
CA HIS A 9 -22.78 1.25 -3.21
C HIS A 9 -23.62 1.66 -1.99
N LEU A 10 -23.51 2.92 -1.58
CA LEU A 10 -24.22 3.47 -0.44
C LEU A 10 -25.60 3.98 -0.86
N SER A 11 -26.63 3.68 -0.06
CA SER A 11 -28.00 4.17 -0.29
C SER A 11 -28.11 5.70 -0.17
N GLU A 12 -27.27 6.30 0.66
CA GLU A 12 -27.10 7.75 0.80
C GLU A 12 -25.61 8.10 0.64
N PRO A 13 -25.24 9.17 -0.08
CA PRO A 13 -23.84 9.58 -0.20
C PRO A 13 -23.21 9.92 1.16
N ALA A 14 -21.98 9.46 1.40
CA ALA A 14 -21.20 9.79 2.59
C ALA A 14 -20.09 10.81 2.27
N GLU A 15 -19.71 11.64 3.25
CA GLU A 15 -18.58 12.56 3.13
C GLU A 15 -17.26 11.81 3.27
N LEU A 16 -16.40 11.91 2.25
CA LEU A 16 -15.05 11.36 2.25
C LEU A 16 -14.08 12.28 3.00
N ALA A 17 -12.91 11.76 3.39
CA ALA A 17 -11.81 12.55 3.99
C ALA A 17 -11.28 13.73 3.13
N SER A 18 -11.81 13.92 1.92
CA SER A 18 -11.55 15.06 1.04
C SER A 18 -12.62 16.16 1.12
N GLY A 19 -13.64 16.02 1.97
CA GLY A 19 -14.82 16.90 2.04
C GLY A 19 -15.81 16.71 0.89
N ARG A 20 -15.64 15.67 0.06
CA ARG A 20 -16.52 15.36 -1.08
C ARG A 20 -17.50 14.25 -0.73
N MET A 21 -18.75 14.42 -1.13
CA MET A 21 -19.77 13.36 -1.06
C MET A 21 -19.51 12.27 -2.11
N SER A 22 -19.72 11.01 -1.75
CA SER A 22 -19.68 9.85 -2.65
C SER A 22 -20.75 8.81 -2.27
N SER A 23 -21.46 8.28 -3.27
CA SER A 23 -22.32 7.10 -3.13
C SER A 23 -21.58 5.77 -3.37
N VAL A 24 -20.26 5.83 -3.62
CA VAL A 24 -19.40 4.65 -3.83
C VAL A 24 -18.26 4.69 -2.82
N PHE A 25 -18.07 3.58 -2.12
CA PHE A 25 -16.92 3.34 -1.23
C PHE A 25 -16.12 2.15 -1.75
N ILE A 26 -14.79 2.23 -1.66
CA ILE A 26 -13.87 1.17 -2.10
C ILE A 26 -13.04 0.74 -0.89
N ASP A 27 -13.36 -0.41 -0.28
CA ASP A 27 -12.52 -1.01 0.76
C ASP A 27 -11.53 -2.01 0.15
N GLY A 28 -10.37 -1.48 -0.26
CA GLY A 28 -9.28 -2.31 -0.74
C GLY A 28 -8.77 -3.35 0.27
N LYS A 29 -8.98 -3.17 1.58
CA LYS A 29 -8.61 -4.19 2.58
C LYS A 29 -9.58 -5.37 2.56
N HIS A 30 -10.85 -5.11 2.27
CA HIS A 30 -11.88 -6.16 2.15
C HIS A 30 -11.70 -6.94 0.85
N GLY A 31 -11.59 -6.25 -0.29
CA GLY A 31 -11.42 -6.91 -1.59
C GLY A 31 -10.08 -7.62 -1.79
N LEU A 32 -9.07 -7.33 -0.95
CA LEU A 32 -7.78 -8.03 -0.92
C LEU A 32 -7.64 -8.98 0.29
N ALA A 33 -8.75 -9.34 0.94
CA ALA A 33 -8.74 -10.30 2.05
C ALA A 33 -8.54 -11.75 1.57
N ASP A 34 -8.91 -12.06 0.32
CA ASP A 34 -8.60 -13.35 -0.30
C ASP A 34 -7.11 -13.40 -0.76
N PRO A 35 -6.37 -14.50 -0.49
CA PRO A 35 -4.97 -14.62 -0.87
C PRO A 35 -4.69 -14.51 -2.37
N SER A 36 -5.60 -15.01 -3.24
CA SER A 36 -5.42 -14.98 -4.69
C SER A 36 -5.66 -13.58 -5.29
N GLU A 37 -6.60 -12.85 -4.72
CA GLU A 37 -6.87 -11.45 -5.06
C GLU A 37 -5.72 -10.53 -4.57
N LEU A 38 -5.16 -10.80 -3.37
CA LEU A 38 -3.96 -10.13 -2.88
C LEU A 38 -2.72 -10.43 -3.74
N GLU A 39 -2.50 -11.68 -4.14
CA GLU A 39 -1.41 -12.05 -5.04
C GLU A 39 -1.53 -11.33 -6.39
N THR A 40 -2.72 -11.32 -6.98
CA THR A 40 -3.03 -10.61 -8.23
C THR A 40 -2.66 -9.13 -8.11
N ALA A 41 -3.17 -8.43 -7.10
CA ALA A 41 -2.84 -7.02 -6.88
C ALA A 41 -1.33 -6.77 -6.69
N CYS A 42 -0.63 -7.62 -5.94
CA CYS A 42 0.80 -7.48 -5.71
C CYS A 42 1.63 -7.68 -7.00
N ARG A 43 1.25 -8.66 -7.85
CA ARG A 43 1.91 -8.89 -9.13
C ARG A 43 1.68 -7.72 -10.10
N THR A 44 0.44 -7.23 -10.21
CA THR A 44 0.12 -6.06 -11.02
C THR A 44 0.90 -4.81 -10.58
N ILE A 45 1.10 -4.59 -9.27
CA ILE A 45 1.94 -3.48 -8.77
C ILE A 45 3.40 -3.62 -9.24
N ILE A 46 3.96 -4.84 -9.24
CA ILE A 46 5.32 -5.11 -9.73
C ILE A 46 5.42 -4.84 -11.24
N GLU A 47 4.47 -5.36 -12.02
CA GLU A 47 4.39 -5.18 -13.47
C GLU A 47 4.24 -3.70 -13.86
N MET A 48 3.37 -2.96 -13.18
CA MET A 48 3.21 -1.51 -13.37
C MET A 48 4.50 -0.74 -13.08
N ALA A 49 5.21 -1.09 -12.00
CA ALA A 49 6.49 -0.46 -11.67
C ALA A 49 7.57 -0.75 -12.75
N GLN A 50 7.64 -2.00 -13.22
CA GLN A 50 8.55 -2.41 -14.29
C GLN A 50 8.22 -1.73 -15.63
N GLY A 51 6.94 -1.67 -16.01
CA GLY A 51 6.47 -1.01 -17.22
C GLY A 51 6.69 0.51 -17.21
N ALA A 52 6.71 1.14 -16.03
CA ALA A 52 7.11 2.53 -15.85
C ALA A 52 8.64 2.74 -15.81
N GLY A 53 9.45 1.68 -15.99
CA GLY A 53 10.91 1.73 -15.92
C GLY A 53 11.48 1.86 -14.50
N CYS A 54 10.65 1.72 -13.46
CA CYS A 54 11.09 1.87 -12.07
C CYS A 54 11.64 0.58 -11.47
N SER A 55 12.78 0.72 -10.80
CA SER A 55 13.44 -0.33 -10.02
C SER A 55 13.55 0.10 -8.57
N PHE A 56 13.17 -0.79 -7.66
CA PHE A 56 13.17 -0.54 -6.22
C PHE A 56 13.86 -1.68 -5.46
N ASP A 57 14.42 -1.34 -4.30
CA ASP A 57 15.06 -2.27 -3.36
C ASP A 57 14.15 -2.55 -2.17
N HIS A 58 13.33 -1.56 -1.81
CA HIS A 58 12.40 -1.62 -0.70
C HIS A 58 11.00 -1.15 -1.13
N VAL A 59 9.98 -1.71 -0.51
CA VAL A 59 8.57 -1.37 -0.70
C VAL A 59 7.93 -1.14 0.66
N GLY A 60 6.98 -0.21 0.78
CA GLY A 60 6.43 0.12 2.09
C GLY A 60 5.55 1.36 2.07
N GLY A 61 4.87 1.60 3.18
CA GLY A 61 3.93 2.71 3.29
C GLY A 61 3.23 2.84 4.64
N PRO A 62 2.27 3.76 4.75
CA PRO A 62 1.46 3.98 5.94
C PRO A 62 0.75 2.72 6.45
N THR A 63 0.89 2.45 7.75
CA THR A 63 0.28 1.30 8.42
C THR A 63 -1.24 1.24 8.31
N LEU A 64 -1.81 0.06 8.52
CA LEU A 64 -3.23 -0.33 8.36
C LEU A 64 -3.72 -0.37 6.91
N GLY A 65 -3.21 0.49 6.03
CA GLY A 65 -3.56 0.52 4.60
C GLY A 65 -2.53 -0.13 3.66
N ALA A 66 -1.23 0.03 3.94
CA ALA A 66 -0.17 -0.47 3.05
C ALA A 66 0.36 -1.87 3.40
N ASP A 67 0.16 -2.33 4.64
CA ASP A 67 0.99 -3.38 5.26
C ASP A 67 0.95 -4.72 4.50
N HIS A 68 -0.24 -5.15 4.08
CA HIS A 68 -0.45 -6.40 3.31
C HIS A 68 0.14 -6.32 1.90
N LEU A 69 -0.04 -5.19 1.21
CA LEU A 69 0.55 -4.93 -0.11
C LEU A 69 2.09 -4.79 -0.04
N ALA A 70 2.63 -4.14 0.99
CA ALA A 70 4.07 -4.01 1.19
C ALA A 70 4.72 -5.39 1.42
N ALA A 71 4.12 -6.23 2.27
CA ALA A 71 4.58 -7.59 2.50
C ALA A 71 4.47 -8.47 1.24
N GLY A 72 3.33 -8.43 0.54
CA GLY A 72 3.10 -9.22 -0.68
C GLY A 72 4.02 -8.81 -1.84
N VAL A 73 4.13 -7.52 -2.14
CA VAL A 73 5.04 -7.00 -3.19
C VAL A 73 6.51 -7.30 -2.85
N ALA A 74 6.89 -7.27 -1.57
CA ALA A 74 8.24 -7.68 -1.16
C ALA A 74 8.48 -9.17 -1.39
N LEU A 75 7.50 -10.02 -1.05
CA LEU A 75 7.57 -11.47 -1.25
C LEU A 75 7.69 -11.83 -2.73
N PHE A 76 6.73 -11.40 -3.56
CA PHE A 76 6.71 -11.73 -5.00
C PHE A 76 7.84 -11.03 -5.78
N GLY A 77 8.25 -9.84 -5.38
CA GLY A 77 9.32 -9.07 -6.03
C GLY A 77 10.74 -9.41 -5.56
N SER A 78 10.90 -10.31 -4.57
CA SER A 78 12.18 -10.56 -3.88
C SER A 78 12.86 -9.28 -3.35
N LYS A 79 12.06 -8.41 -2.73
CA LYS A 79 12.47 -7.11 -2.16
C LYS A 79 12.33 -7.10 -0.64
N ARG A 80 12.79 -6.02 0.02
CA ARG A 80 12.54 -5.81 1.45
C ARG A 80 11.30 -4.94 1.66
N TRP A 81 10.50 -5.22 2.68
CA TRP A 81 9.38 -4.36 3.07
C TRP A 81 9.75 -3.41 4.21
N PHE A 82 9.01 -2.31 4.35
CA PHE A 82 8.99 -1.46 5.54
C PHE A 82 7.58 -0.91 5.80
N ILE A 83 7.30 -0.49 7.04
CA ILE A 83 6.01 0.11 7.44
C ILE A 83 6.25 1.48 8.05
N VAL A 84 5.44 2.45 7.67
CA VAL A 84 5.46 3.83 8.19
C VAL A 84 4.33 3.99 9.22
N ARG A 85 4.68 4.27 10.46
CA ARG A 85 3.72 4.57 11.52
C ARG A 85 3.19 6.00 11.39
N LYS A 86 1.92 6.21 11.71
CA LYS A 86 1.31 7.55 11.84
C LYS A 86 1.95 8.37 12.96
N GLU A 87 2.38 7.70 14.04
CA GLU A 87 2.96 8.31 15.24
C GLU A 87 4.22 7.55 15.68
N ARG A 88 5.08 8.22 16.45
CA ARG A 88 6.29 7.58 17.03
C ARG A 88 5.90 6.54 18.09
N LYS A 89 6.81 5.61 18.37
CA LYS A 89 6.67 4.73 19.54
C LYS A 89 6.91 5.55 20.83
N ASN A 90 6.00 5.46 21.79
CA ASN A 90 6.12 6.11 23.11
C ASN A 90 7.21 5.49 24.02
N ARG A 91 7.78 4.33 23.62
CA ARG A 91 8.85 3.61 24.34
C ARG A 91 9.77 2.93 23.33
N GLY A 92 11.03 2.67 23.70
CA GLY A 92 12.03 2.07 22.82
C GLY A 92 12.61 3.08 21.81
N THR A 93 12.90 2.63 20.59
CA THR A 93 13.69 3.38 19.60
C THR A 93 13.04 4.65 19.01
N GLY A 94 11.78 4.93 19.32
CA GLY A 94 11.07 6.14 18.86
C GLY A 94 10.97 6.31 17.33
N ARG A 95 11.25 5.25 16.56
CA ARG A 95 11.26 5.25 15.08
C ARG A 95 9.84 5.41 14.52
N LEU A 96 9.75 6.00 13.33
CA LEU A 96 8.54 6.06 12.50
C LEU A 96 8.51 4.96 11.43
N ILE A 97 9.64 4.31 11.17
CA ILE A 97 9.79 3.26 10.16
C ILE A 97 10.11 1.96 10.89
N GLU A 98 9.34 0.93 10.60
CA GLU A 98 9.55 -0.45 11.02
C GLU A 98 10.05 -1.27 9.83
N GLY A 99 10.90 -2.28 10.07
CA GLY A 99 11.61 -3.03 9.03
C GLY A 99 13.10 -2.67 8.99
N PRO A 100 13.77 -2.75 7.82
CA PRO A 100 15.20 -2.48 7.68
C PRO A 100 15.52 -0.99 7.85
N GLU A 101 16.77 -0.72 8.23
CA GLU A 101 17.29 0.65 8.26
C GLU A 101 17.47 1.18 6.82
N LEU A 102 16.66 2.18 6.46
CA LEU A 102 16.71 2.79 5.14
C LEU A 102 17.90 3.74 5.04
N VAL A 103 18.89 3.37 4.22
CA VAL A 103 20.04 4.22 3.92
C VAL A 103 19.72 5.22 2.82
N ARG A 104 20.53 6.28 2.68
CA ARG A 104 20.31 7.37 1.72
C ARG A 104 20.28 6.94 0.25
N ALA A 105 20.80 5.75 -0.06
CA ALA A 105 20.81 5.13 -1.39
C ALA A 105 19.62 4.18 -1.65
N SER A 106 18.78 3.89 -0.65
CA SER A 106 17.66 2.94 -0.80
C SER A 106 16.61 3.48 -1.77
N ARG A 107 16.37 2.76 -2.87
CA ARG A 107 15.22 3.03 -3.76
C ARG A 107 13.94 2.44 -3.18
N LEU A 108 12.91 3.26 -3.11
CA LEU A 108 11.58 2.95 -2.58
C LEU A 108 10.55 2.97 -3.76
N SER A 109 9.31 2.42 -3.67
CA SER A 109 8.22 2.51 -4.71
C SER A 109 6.85 3.02 -4.17
N TRP A 110 6.12 3.96 -4.84
CA TRP A 110 4.95 4.87 -4.45
C TRP A 110 3.69 4.50 -5.20
N TRP A 111 2.55 4.96 -4.66
CA TRP A 111 1.48 5.49 -5.50
C TRP A 111 0.61 6.53 -4.75
N ARG A 112 0.55 7.78 -5.21
CA ARG A 112 -0.13 8.86 -4.45
C ARG A 112 -1.65 8.87 -4.59
N THR A 113 -2.21 8.01 -5.46
CA THR A 113 -3.58 8.16 -5.95
C THR A 113 -4.52 7.01 -5.58
N LEU A 114 -4.02 5.77 -5.43
CA LEU A 114 -4.85 4.57 -5.13
C LEU A 114 -4.19 3.48 -4.24
N VAL A 115 -2.86 3.48 -4.04
CA VAL A 115 -2.15 2.42 -3.28
C VAL A 115 -1.02 3.05 -2.47
N PRO A 116 -1.07 3.09 -1.13
CA PRO A 116 -0.16 3.94 -0.35
C PRO A 116 1.22 3.28 -0.15
N LEU A 117 2.00 3.18 -1.22
CA LEU A 117 3.42 2.80 -1.28
C LEU A 117 4.29 4.12 -1.20
N VAL A 118 5.65 4.16 -1.24
CA VAL A 118 6.48 5.42 -1.40
C VAL A 118 7.68 5.32 -2.42
N VAL A 119 7.75 6.04 -3.58
CA VAL A 119 8.74 5.89 -4.73
C VAL A 119 9.90 6.87 -4.76
N ARG A 120 10.96 6.45 -5.47
CA ARG A 120 11.58 7.27 -6.52
C ARG A 120 12.21 6.46 -7.68
N CYS A 121 11.68 6.63 -8.90
CA CYS A 121 12.51 6.80 -10.10
C CYS A 121 13.14 8.20 -10.00
#